data_AF-A0AAP0FT26-F1
#
_entry.id   AF-A0AAP0FT26-F1
#
_cell.length_a   1.000
_cell.length_b   1.000
_cell.length_c   1.000
_cell.angle_alpha   90.00
_cell.angle_beta   90.00
_cell.angle_gamma   90.00
#
_symmetry.space_group_name_H-M   'P 1'
#
loop_
_entity.id
_entity.type
_entity.pdbx_description
1 polymer ?
#
loop_
_entity_poly.entity_id
_entity_poly.type
_entity_poly.pdbx_seq_one_letter_code
_entity_poly.pdbx_strand_id
1 'polypeptide(L)'
;MTSGCSVSLLDRPLGRPLHCPALAELVGGGGCATVVNSALVRNIGQIDILEAATQVLALILGADLIEENNIRIATSSLVADLNASVPALLSLLKEGKTMESRVEFARFWGAVLSSSDQESKASIVDKSDLIPELIRLIGEEKMDRSSIDAGLECLNAIIGIRRARLQMVREVIPR
;
A
#
# COMPACT_ATOMS: atom_id res chain seq x y z
N MET A 1 -4.65 -39.80 25.36
CA MET A 1 -4.58 -40.39 24.01
C MET A 1 -4.41 -39.21 23.05
N THR A 2 -3.17 -38.70 22.91
CA THR A 2 -2.26 -38.91 21.76
C THR A 2 -2.86 -38.33 20.48
N SER A 3 -2.39 -37.23 19.90
CA SER A 3 -1.09 -37.01 19.25
C SER A 3 -1.02 -35.50 18.93
N GLY A 4 0.05 -34.74 19.17
CA GLY A 4 1.39 -34.97 18.65
C GLY A 4 1.47 -34.56 17.18
N CYS A 5 1.57 -33.26 16.88
CA CYS A 5 2.00 -32.75 15.57
C CYS A 5 3.15 -31.78 15.77
N SER A 6 4.34 -32.36 16.00
CA SER A 6 5.61 -31.69 15.76
C SER A 6 5.77 -31.57 14.24
N VAL A 7 5.70 -30.36 13.69
CA VAL A 7 6.11 -30.13 12.30
C VAL A 7 7.54 -29.60 12.35
N SER A 8 8.44 -30.50 11.97
CA SER A 8 9.87 -30.30 11.81
C SER A 8 10.14 -29.12 10.87
N LEU A 9 10.68 -28.05 11.44
CA LEU A 9 11.27 -26.93 10.73
C LEU A 9 12.67 -27.37 10.28
N LEU A 10 12.76 -28.16 9.21
CA LEU A 10 13.99 -28.39 8.44
C LEU A 10 13.66 -29.19 7.18
N ASP A 11 14.20 -28.70 6.06
CA ASP A 11 14.14 -29.22 4.69
C ASP A 11 12.82 -29.11 3.92
N ARG A 12 12.69 -28.06 3.08
CA ARG A 12 12.36 -28.20 1.65
C ARG A 12 12.48 -26.89 0.84
N PRO A 13 12.71 -26.99 -0.49
CA PRO A 13 13.36 -25.96 -1.29
C PRO A 13 12.40 -24.88 -1.80
N LEU A 14 13.00 -23.71 -2.07
CA LEU A 14 12.41 -22.58 -2.81
C LEU A 14 11.72 -23.07 -4.10
N GLY A 15 10.45 -22.70 -4.30
CA GLY A 15 9.84 -22.76 -5.64
C GLY A 15 8.43 -23.34 -5.79
N ARG A 16 7.51 -23.25 -4.81
CA ARG A 16 6.07 -23.41 -5.09
C ARG A 16 5.23 -22.40 -4.30
N PRO A 17 4.25 -21.73 -4.91
CA PRO A 17 3.27 -20.95 -4.17
C PRO A 17 2.49 -21.89 -3.25
N LEU A 18 2.31 -21.49 -1.99
CA LEU A 18 1.46 -22.19 -1.02
C LEU A 18 0.00 -22.17 -1.52
N HIS A 19 -0.43 -23.24 -2.18
CA HIS A 19 -1.83 -23.46 -2.56
C HIS A 19 -2.62 -23.87 -1.30
N CYS A 20 -2.97 -22.89 -0.47
CA CYS A 20 -3.84 -23.06 0.69
C CYS A 20 -5.28 -22.63 0.30
N PRO A 21 -6.23 -23.56 0.12
CA PRO A 21 -7.61 -23.21 -0.21
C PRO A 21 -8.28 -22.33 0.86
N ALA A 22 -7.90 -22.48 2.14
CA ALA A 22 -8.38 -21.62 3.23
C ALA A 22 -7.88 -20.16 3.13
N LEU A 23 -6.70 -19.92 2.56
CA LEU A 23 -6.21 -18.58 2.29
C LEU A 23 -7.00 -17.94 1.14
N ALA A 24 -7.29 -18.70 0.08
CA ALA A 24 -8.11 -18.24 -1.04
C ALA A 24 -9.56 -17.93 -0.62
N GLU A 25 -10.14 -18.69 0.31
CA GLU A 25 -11.51 -18.48 0.80
C GLU A 25 -11.62 -17.28 1.76
N LEU A 26 -10.63 -17.09 2.65
CA LEU A 26 -10.56 -15.94 3.56
C LEU A 26 -10.26 -14.63 2.82
N VAL A 27 -9.45 -14.70 1.77
CA VAL A 27 -9.14 -13.57 0.89
C VAL A 27 -10.32 -13.29 -0.05
N GLY A 28 -10.95 -14.32 -0.61
CA GLY A 28 -12.13 -14.23 -1.48
C GLY A 28 -13.39 -13.69 -0.79
N GLY A 29 -13.48 -13.82 0.54
CA GLY A 29 -14.55 -13.22 1.35
C GLY A 29 -14.29 -11.77 1.78
N GLY A 30 -13.16 -11.15 1.40
CA GLY A 30 -12.83 -9.76 1.75
C GLY A 30 -12.50 -9.49 3.23
N GLY A 31 -12.67 -10.48 4.11
CA GLY A 31 -12.43 -10.36 5.56
C GLY A 31 -10.96 -10.18 5.93
N CYS A 32 -10.02 -10.65 5.10
CA CYS A 32 -8.60 -10.45 5.35
C CYS A 32 -8.19 -8.97 5.21
N ALA A 33 -8.64 -8.29 4.16
CA ALA A 33 -8.27 -6.89 3.91
C ALA A 33 -8.80 -5.93 4.99
N THR A 34 -10.03 -6.16 5.47
CA THR A 34 -10.63 -5.34 6.54
C THR A 34 -9.92 -5.52 7.87
N VAL A 35 -9.52 -6.76 8.21
CA VAL A 35 -8.73 -7.07 9.42
C VAL A 35 -7.35 -6.43 9.35
N VAL A 36 -6.68 -6.52 8.20
CA VAL A 36 -5.36 -5.90 8.02
C VAL A 36 -5.46 -4.37 8.05
N ASN A 37 -6.51 -3.78 7.47
CA ASN A 37 -6.74 -2.34 7.59
C ASN A 37 -6.99 -1.91 9.04
N SER A 38 -7.75 -2.70 9.81
CA SER A 38 -7.93 -2.44 11.24
C SER A 38 -6.60 -2.52 12.01
N ALA A 39 -5.74 -3.49 11.66
CA ALA A 39 -4.40 -3.59 12.24
C ALA A 39 -3.53 -2.38 11.88
N LEU A 40 -3.63 -1.87 10.65
CA LEU A 40 -2.93 -0.67 10.20
C LEU A 40 -3.35 0.57 11.03
N VAL A 41 -4.65 0.80 11.18
CA VAL A 41 -5.18 1.91 11.99
C VAL A 41 -4.80 1.81 13.47
N ARG A 42 -4.78 0.60 14.04
CA ARG A 42 -4.44 0.39 15.46
C ARG A 42 -2.96 0.58 15.79
N ASN A 43 -2.08 0.49 14.80
CA ASN A 43 -0.63 0.49 14.99
C ASN A 43 0.04 1.71 14.36
N ILE A 44 -0.68 2.83 14.25
CA ILE A 44 -0.11 4.13 13.84
C ILE A 44 1.12 4.46 14.71
N GLY A 45 2.22 4.80 14.06
CA GLY A 45 3.50 5.09 14.71
C GLY A 45 4.39 3.87 14.99
N GLN A 46 3.92 2.64 14.70
CA GLN A 46 4.74 1.43 14.76
C GLN A 46 5.11 0.99 13.34
N ILE A 47 6.13 1.65 12.76
CA ILE A 47 6.51 1.47 11.35
C ILE A 47 6.71 0.00 10.98
N ASP A 48 7.39 -0.80 11.80
CA ASP A 48 7.58 -2.25 11.54
C ASP A 48 6.27 -3.02 11.30
N ILE A 49 5.24 -2.72 12.10
CA ILE A 49 3.93 -3.37 11.97
C ILE A 49 3.20 -2.85 10.74
N LEU A 50 3.31 -1.54 10.47
CA LEU A 50 2.70 -0.92 9.30
C LEU A 50 3.33 -1.43 8.00
N GLU A 51 4.65 -1.63 7.96
CA GLU A 51 5.37 -2.19 6.81
C GLU A 51 4.86 -3.61 6.53
N ALA A 52 4.83 -4.47 7.56
CA ALA A 52 4.34 -5.84 7.43
C ALA A 52 2.85 -5.91 7.02
N ALA A 53 1.98 -5.09 7.63
CA ALA A 53 0.57 -5.03 7.28
C ALA A 53 0.36 -4.57 5.83
N THR A 54 1.13 -3.57 5.38
CA THR A 54 1.03 -3.05 4.02
C THR A 54 1.58 -4.02 2.99
N GLN A 55 2.61 -4.79 3.32
CA GLN A 55 3.08 -5.89 2.47
C GLN A 55 2.00 -6.96 2.31
N VAL A 56 1.28 -7.32 3.38
CA VAL A 56 0.13 -8.23 3.28
C VAL A 56 -0.97 -7.63 2.40
N LEU A 57 -1.29 -6.35 2.54
CA LEU A 57 -2.25 -5.68 1.65
C LEU A 57 -1.76 -5.66 0.20
N ALA A 58 -0.48 -5.39 -0.06
CA ALA A 58 0.11 -5.39 -1.39
C ALA A 58 0.03 -6.78 -2.03
N LEU A 59 0.23 -7.85 -1.27
CA LEU A 59 0.03 -9.23 -1.73
C LEU A 59 -1.44 -9.52 -2.05
N ILE A 60 -2.37 -8.99 -1.26
CA ILE A 60 -3.82 -9.10 -1.54
C ILE A 60 -4.19 -8.32 -2.81
N LEU A 61 -3.55 -7.18 -3.06
CA LEU A 61 -3.79 -6.36 -4.25
C LEU A 61 -3.10 -6.91 -5.52
N GLY A 62 -1.96 -7.58 -5.37
CA GLY A 62 -1.10 -8.00 -6.47
C GLY A 62 -1.11 -9.48 -6.82
N ALA A 63 -1.80 -10.34 -6.06
CA ALA A 63 -1.90 -11.74 -6.44
C ALA A 63 -2.85 -11.90 -7.63
N ASP A 64 -2.29 -12.27 -8.79
CA ASP A 64 -2.98 -12.62 -10.05
C ASP A 64 -4.08 -13.70 -9.91
N LEU A 65 -4.17 -14.31 -8.72
CA LEU A 65 -5.16 -15.33 -8.35
C LEU A 65 -6.44 -14.74 -7.71
N ILE A 66 -6.48 -13.42 -7.53
CA ILE A 66 -7.51 -12.74 -6.77
C ILE A 66 -8.39 -11.95 -7.74
N GLU A 67 -9.69 -12.30 -7.79
CA GLU A 67 -10.70 -11.55 -8.56
C GLU A 67 -10.62 -10.04 -8.26
N GLU A 68 -10.83 -9.23 -9.29
CA GLU A 68 -10.97 -7.76 -9.27
C GLU A 68 -11.87 -7.25 -8.12
N ASN A 69 -12.76 -8.12 -7.61
CA ASN A 69 -13.60 -7.91 -6.45
C ASN A 69 -12.83 -7.65 -5.14
N ASN A 70 -11.72 -8.34 -4.86
CA ASN A 70 -11.01 -8.17 -3.59
C ASN A 70 -10.12 -6.93 -3.58
N ILE A 71 -9.58 -6.53 -4.75
CA ILE A 71 -8.93 -5.22 -4.92
C ILE A 71 -9.94 -4.13 -4.57
N ARG A 72 -11.15 -4.21 -5.13
CA ARG A 72 -12.23 -3.28 -4.81
C ARG A 72 -12.61 -3.29 -3.33
N ILE A 73 -12.69 -4.45 -2.68
CA ILE A 73 -13.02 -4.55 -1.25
C ILE A 73 -11.89 -3.97 -0.38
N ALA A 74 -10.63 -4.28 -0.68
CA ALA A 74 -9.48 -3.75 0.05
C ALA A 74 -9.38 -2.23 -0.07
N THR A 75 -9.48 -1.70 -1.30
CA THR A 75 -9.49 -0.27 -1.56
C THR A 75 -10.73 0.40 -0.93
N SER A 76 -11.91 -0.20 -1.03
CA SER A 76 -13.13 0.34 -0.41
C SER A 76 -13.02 0.37 1.12
N SER A 77 -12.45 -0.67 1.74
CA SER A 77 -12.24 -0.69 3.19
C SER A 77 -11.23 0.37 3.63
N LEU A 78 -10.18 0.61 2.84
CA LEU A 78 -9.19 1.64 3.10
C LEU A 78 -9.81 3.04 2.99
N VAL A 79 -10.61 3.25 1.95
CA VAL A 79 -11.30 4.51 1.66
C VAL A 79 -12.44 4.79 2.64
N ALA A 80 -13.09 3.76 3.19
CA ALA A 80 -14.14 3.93 4.18
C ALA A 80 -13.66 4.68 5.44
N ASP A 81 -12.37 4.57 5.77
CA ASP A 81 -11.72 5.33 6.85
C ASP A 81 -10.42 6.00 6.39
N LEU A 82 -10.54 6.89 5.40
CA LEU A 82 -9.40 7.67 4.92
C LEU A 82 -8.73 8.49 6.03
N ASN A 83 -9.49 8.98 7.02
CA ASN A 83 -8.93 9.84 8.06
C ASN A 83 -7.94 9.08 8.96
N ALA A 84 -8.18 7.79 9.21
CA ALA A 84 -7.27 6.97 9.97
C ALA A 84 -6.22 6.26 9.09
N SER A 85 -6.63 5.76 7.92
CA SER A 85 -5.78 4.91 7.08
C SER A 85 -4.71 5.71 6.31
N VAL A 86 -5.06 6.92 5.83
CA VAL A 86 -4.14 7.73 5.02
C VAL A 86 -2.92 8.21 5.82
N PRO A 87 -3.04 8.75 7.05
CA PRO A 87 -1.86 9.13 7.83
C PRO A 87 -0.94 7.95 8.14
N ALA A 88 -1.51 6.78 8.44
CA ALA A 88 -0.77 5.55 8.72
C ALA A 88 0.01 5.06 7.50
N LEU A 89 -0.60 5.10 6.31
CA LEU A 89 0.08 4.75 5.06
C LEU A 89 1.08 5.83 4.62
N LEU A 90 0.83 7.10 4.92
CA LEU A 90 1.73 8.19 4.59
C LEU A 90 3.00 8.14 5.47
N SER A 91 2.89 7.72 6.74
CA SER A 91 4.05 7.57 7.61
C SER A 91 5.04 6.54 7.05
N LEU A 92 4.59 5.56 6.28
CA LEU A 92 5.46 4.59 5.60
C LEU A 92 6.34 5.23 4.52
N LEU A 93 5.82 6.22 3.78
CA LEU A 93 6.62 7.00 2.83
C LEU A 93 7.58 7.96 3.55
N LYS A 94 7.17 8.50 4.70
CA LYS A 94 7.96 9.45 5.51
C LYS A 94 9.11 8.77 6.27
N GLU A 95 8.80 7.68 6.96
CA GLU A 95 9.62 7.05 7.99
C GLU A 95 10.08 5.63 7.62
N GLY A 96 9.74 5.15 6.42
CA GLY A 96 10.16 3.84 5.93
C GLY A 96 11.68 3.66 6.02
N LYS A 97 12.10 2.49 6.55
CA LYS A 97 13.48 2.28 7.01
C LYS A 97 14.50 2.27 5.88
N THR A 98 14.08 1.83 4.71
CA THR A 98 14.93 1.70 3.52
C THR A 98 14.30 2.41 2.34
N MET A 99 15.15 2.77 1.36
CA MET A 99 14.67 3.31 0.08
C MET A 99 13.74 2.32 -0.62
N GLU A 100 14.13 1.04 -0.66
CA GLU A 100 13.36 -0.04 -1.26
C GLU A 100 11.96 -0.15 -0.65
N SER A 101 11.86 -0.15 0.69
CA SER A 101 10.59 -0.16 1.42
C SER A 101 9.68 1.01 1.01
N ARG A 102 10.24 2.23 0.95
CA ARG A 102 9.49 3.42 0.51
C ARG A 102 9.04 3.34 -0.95
N VAL A 103 9.84 2.74 -1.83
CA VAL A 103 9.45 2.48 -3.23
C VAL A 103 8.32 1.45 -3.30
N GLU A 104 8.36 0.38 -2.52
CA GLU A 104 7.26 -0.59 -2.43
C GLU A 104 5.96 0.06 -1.95
N PHE A 105 6.03 0.95 -0.95
CA PHE A 105 4.86 1.69 -0.49
C PHE A 105 4.35 2.71 -1.50
N ALA A 106 5.22 3.34 -2.28
CA ALA A 106 4.79 4.17 -3.39
C ALA A 106 4.04 3.33 -4.43
N ARG A 107 4.52 2.13 -4.79
CA ARG A 107 3.76 1.23 -5.69
C ARG A 107 2.41 0.83 -5.12
N PHE A 108 2.35 0.53 -3.83
CA PHE A 108 1.08 0.27 -3.14
C PHE A 108 0.11 1.45 -3.26
N TRP A 109 0.59 2.68 -3.03
CA TRP A 109 -0.20 3.89 -3.26
C TRP A 109 -0.66 4.01 -4.71
N GLY A 110 0.20 3.71 -5.69
CA GLY A 110 -0.15 3.68 -7.11
C GLY A 110 -1.31 2.74 -7.40
N ALA A 111 -1.32 1.53 -6.81
CA ALA A 111 -2.40 0.56 -6.93
C ALA A 111 -3.70 1.03 -6.27
N VAL A 112 -3.62 1.56 -5.04
CA VAL A 112 -4.77 2.12 -4.30
C VAL A 112 -5.40 3.27 -5.09
N LEU A 113 -4.57 4.21 -5.56
CA LEU A 113 -5.04 5.34 -6.35
C LEU A 113 -5.66 4.86 -7.66
N SER A 114 -4.99 3.98 -8.40
CA SER A 114 -5.52 3.47 -9.68
C SER A 114 -6.86 2.75 -9.54
N SER A 115 -7.09 2.07 -8.41
CA SER A 115 -8.36 1.38 -8.11
C SER A 115 -9.42 2.25 -7.41
N SER A 116 -9.09 3.48 -7.02
CA SER A 116 -10.02 4.41 -6.38
C SER A 116 -10.82 5.25 -7.37
N ASP A 117 -12.06 5.60 -7.01
CA ASP A 117 -12.86 6.58 -7.75
C ASP A 117 -12.28 8.02 -7.61
N GLN A 118 -12.84 8.96 -8.38
CA GLN A 118 -12.34 10.34 -8.40
C GLN A 118 -12.56 11.11 -7.08
N GLU A 119 -13.65 10.84 -6.36
CA GLU A 119 -13.96 11.51 -5.09
C GLU A 119 -13.01 11.06 -3.99
N SER A 120 -12.73 9.76 -3.95
CA SER A 120 -11.74 9.14 -3.07
C SER A 120 -10.33 9.66 -3.35
N LYS A 121 -9.92 9.72 -4.63
CA LYS A 121 -8.64 10.35 -5.04
C LYS A 121 -8.53 11.80 -4.59
N ALA A 122 -9.58 12.60 -4.82
CA ALA A 122 -9.59 14.00 -4.40
C ALA A 122 -9.50 14.14 -2.87
N SER A 123 -10.19 13.29 -2.12
CA SER A 123 -10.14 13.25 -0.67
C SER A 123 -8.75 12.89 -0.13
N ILE A 124 -8.08 11.90 -0.74
CA ILE A 124 -6.70 11.53 -0.39
C ILE A 124 -5.77 12.72 -0.61
N VAL A 125 -5.83 13.36 -1.78
CA VAL A 125 -5.00 14.53 -2.12
C VAL A 125 -5.23 15.69 -1.14
N ASP A 126 -6.48 15.95 -0.76
CA ASP A 126 -6.83 17.09 0.07
C ASP A 126 -6.45 16.92 1.55
N LYS A 127 -6.40 15.67 2.03
CA LYS A 127 -6.19 15.34 3.45
C LYS A 127 -4.77 14.91 3.79
N SER A 128 -3.88 14.81 2.81
CA SER A 128 -2.56 14.24 3.00
C SER A 128 -1.46 15.05 2.36
N ASP A 129 -0.24 14.92 2.91
CA ASP A 129 0.97 15.42 2.28
C ASP A 129 1.52 14.43 1.22
N LEU A 130 0.66 13.60 0.62
CA LEU A 130 1.09 12.56 -0.30
C LEU A 130 1.90 13.11 -1.47
N ILE A 131 1.46 14.23 -2.07
CA ILE A 131 2.17 14.84 -3.21
C ILE A 131 3.57 15.34 -2.82
N PRO A 132 3.75 16.15 -1.77
CA PRO A 132 5.08 16.51 -1.28
C PRO A 132 5.99 15.30 -1.02
N GLU A 133 5.46 14.24 -0.40
CA GLU A 133 6.24 13.05 -0.10
C GLU A 133 6.64 12.24 -1.34
N LEU A 134 5.76 12.15 -2.33
CA LEU A 134 6.08 11.53 -3.62
C LEU A 134 7.16 12.32 -4.37
N ILE A 135 7.08 13.65 -4.35
CA ILE A 135 8.09 14.53 -4.97
C ILE A 135 9.43 14.39 -4.25
N ARG A 136 9.43 14.32 -2.91
CA ARG A 136 10.64 14.05 -2.12
C ARG A 136 11.24 12.68 -2.48
N LEU A 137 10.42 11.64 -2.60
CA LEU A 137 10.86 10.30 -2.99
C LEU A 137 11.52 10.29 -4.39
N ILE A 138 10.97 11.05 -5.34
CA ILE A 138 11.54 11.21 -6.69
C ILE A 138 12.87 11.98 -6.65
N GLY A 139 12.95 13.02 -5.81
CA GLY A 139 14.09 13.94 -5.72
C GLY A 139 15.25 13.47 -4.82
N GLU A 140 15.14 12.32 -4.15
CA GLU A 140 16.16 11.86 -3.22
C GLU A 140 17.49 11.49 -3.92
N GLU A 141 18.59 11.84 -3.23
CA GLU A 141 19.97 12.01 -3.72
C GLU A 141 20.60 10.80 -4.45
N LYS A 142 19.95 9.64 -4.41
CA LYS A 142 20.37 8.40 -5.06
C LYS A 142 19.54 8.02 -6.29
N MET A 143 18.71 8.93 -6.83
CA MET A 143 17.93 8.82 -8.07
C MET A 143 17.88 7.40 -8.62
N ASP A 144 17.19 6.51 -7.90
CA ASP A 144 16.97 5.16 -8.38
C ASP A 144 15.82 5.25 -9.38
N ARG A 145 15.98 4.58 -10.52
CA ARG A 145 14.93 4.55 -11.53
C ARG A 145 13.62 4.03 -10.93
N SER A 146 13.69 3.09 -10.00
CA SER A 146 12.53 2.53 -9.31
C SER A 146 11.76 3.56 -8.49
N SER A 147 12.44 4.50 -7.81
CA SER A 147 11.78 5.53 -7.01
C SER A 147 11.11 6.59 -7.89
N ILE A 148 11.77 6.95 -9.00
CA ILE A 148 11.21 7.83 -10.02
C ILE A 148 9.95 7.21 -10.62
N ASP A 149 10.04 5.96 -11.09
CA ASP A 149 8.93 5.27 -11.75
C ASP A 149 7.73 5.11 -10.80
N ALA A 150 7.95 4.64 -9.57
CA ALA A 150 6.88 4.47 -8.59
C ALA A 150 6.24 5.81 -8.16
N GLY A 151 7.05 6.86 -7.99
CA GLY A 151 6.56 8.19 -7.69
C GLY A 151 5.72 8.78 -8.82
N LEU A 152 6.20 8.67 -10.07
CA LEU A 152 5.48 9.16 -11.26
C LEU A 152 4.19 8.39 -11.51
N GLU A 153 4.17 7.08 -11.27
CA GLU A 153 2.96 6.26 -11.38
C GLU A 153 1.85 6.78 -10.44
N CYS A 154 2.19 7.07 -9.18
CA CYS A 154 1.27 7.70 -8.23
C CYS A 154 0.76 9.06 -8.72
N LEU A 155 1.68 9.94 -9.14
CA LEU A 155 1.32 11.29 -9.58
C LEU A 155 0.43 11.24 -10.83
N ASN A 156 0.69 10.30 -11.74
CA ASN A 156 -0.14 10.08 -12.92
C ASN A 156 -1.55 9.59 -12.55
N ALA A 157 -1.68 8.72 -11.54
CA ALA A 157 -2.98 8.22 -11.08
C ALA A 157 -3.92 9.33 -10.55
N ILE A 158 -3.36 10.46 -10.10
CA ILE A 158 -4.09 11.63 -9.59
C ILE A 158 -4.00 12.86 -10.51
N ILE A 159 -3.37 12.77 -11.69
CA ILE A 159 -3.17 13.92 -12.59
C ILE A 159 -4.50 14.54 -13.06
N GLY A 160 -5.57 13.75 -13.11
CA GLY A 160 -6.92 14.22 -13.43
C GLY A 160 -7.50 15.20 -12.39
N ILE A 161 -7.01 15.14 -11.14
CA ILE A 161 -7.49 15.97 -10.04
C ILE A 161 -6.88 17.38 -10.13
N ARG A 162 -7.71 18.40 -10.36
CA ARG A 162 -7.25 19.80 -10.53
C ARG A 162 -6.37 20.28 -9.39
N ARG A 163 -6.74 19.95 -8.15
CA ARG A 163 -6.01 20.37 -6.95
C ARG A 163 -4.65 19.66 -6.82
N ALA A 164 -4.58 18.38 -7.18
CA ALA A 164 -3.34 17.63 -7.24
C ALA A 164 -2.33 18.31 -8.19
N ARG A 165 -2.76 18.67 -9.40
CA ARG A 165 -1.91 19.40 -10.37
C ARG A 165 -1.37 20.71 -9.81
N LEU A 166 -2.21 21.48 -9.11
CA LEU A 166 -1.81 22.75 -8.50
C LEU A 166 -0.78 22.54 -7.38
N GLN A 167 -0.94 21.49 -6.56
CA GLN A 167 0.03 21.13 -5.54
C GLN A 167 1.36 20.68 -6.17
N MET A 168 1.34 19.78 -7.16
CA MET A 168 2.55 19.32 -7.86
C MET A 168 3.40 20.49 -8.39
N VAL A 169 2.76 21.47 -9.04
CA VAL A 169 3.46 22.67 -9.55
C VAL A 169 4.04 23.50 -8.41
N ARG A 170 3.33 23.64 -7.30
CA ARG A 170 3.82 24.42 -6.13
C ARG A 170 5.00 23.77 -5.42
N GLU A 171 5.03 22.45 -5.36
CA GLU A 171 6.12 21.71 -4.70
C GLU A 171 7.39 21.66 -5.55
N VAL A 172 7.28 21.72 -6.88
CA VAL A 172 8.45 21.70 -7.80
C VAL A 172 9.04 23.10 -8.02
N ILE A 173 8.26 24.17 -7.88
CA ILE A 173 8.76 25.54 -8.02
C ILE A 173 9.43 25.97 -6.69
N PRO A 174 10.75 26.23 -6.67
CA PRO A 174 11.40 26.76 -5.47
C PRO A 174 10.83 28.13 -5.12
N ARG A 175 10.48 28.33 -3.84
CA ARG A 175 10.04 29.62 -3.30
C ARG A 175 11.21 30.56 -3.04
#